data_AF-H1V5N8-F1
#
_entry.id   AF-H1V5N8-F1
#
_cell.length_a   1.000
_cell.length_b   1.000
_cell.length_c   1.000
_cell.angle_alpha   90.00
_cell.angle_beta   90.00
_cell.angle_gamma   90.00
#
_symmetry.space_group_name_H-M   'P 1'
#
loop_
_entity.id
_entity.type
_entity.pdbx_description
1 polymer ?
#
loop_
_entity_poly.entity_id
_entity_poly.type
_entity_poly.pdbx_seq_one_letter_code
_entity_poly.pdbx_strand_id
1 'polypeptide(L)'
;MKWLAVKISGLRHITRNESDSSRPHLNRGSSKRWTLMNDHNKATNENGPVYLPMTQETVQAFDGIVSSFEELAATALLTLHMEIRCEIIYSLRTALSTDTAPYLLDQEVTEPDPQILTLNSDLVLYDETIARYLRAKETAFIRTGLGLLINAYLVTNAAFVSPMNAKGCGRMQLNILVLQQNLKNVEEGVDLARASNYFALFDKGPDAIVEKAREDKDKDEHADPADTFGYEELRTLLELCFSEQLANPERGIASAAKRQMADKMLGLSEHMWQT
;
A
#
# COMPACT_ATOMS: atom_id res chain seq x y z
N MET A 1 5.15 -18.31 -9.96
CA MET A 1 6.43 -19.04 -10.05
C MET A 1 6.76 -19.90 -8.82
N LYS A 2 6.43 -19.49 -7.58
CA LYS A 2 6.61 -20.33 -6.37
C LYS A 2 5.95 -21.71 -6.45
N TRP A 3 4.76 -21.81 -7.05
CA TRP A 3 4.13 -23.11 -7.28
C TRP A 3 4.96 -24.03 -8.17
N LEU A 4 5.54 -23.47 -9.24
CA LEU A 4 6.37 -24.22 -10.17
C LEU A 4 7.63 -24.71 -9.45
N ALA A 5 8.29 -23.85 -8.68
CA ALA A 5 9.42 -24.24 -7.84
C ALA A 5 9.06 -25.39 -6.89
N VAL A 6 7.96 -25.27 -6.13
CA VAL A 6 7.48 -26.34 -5.23
C VAL A 6 7.17 -27.65 -5.97
N LYS A 7 6.54 -27.59 -7.14
CA LYS A 7 6.21 -28.77 -7.94
C LYS A 7 7.44 -29.42 -8.56
N ILE A 8 8.37 -28.61 -9.05
CA ILE A 8 9.64 -29.08 -9.61
C ILE A 8 10.50 -29.70 -8.51
N SER A 9 10.61 -29.09 -7.33
CA SER A 9 11.31 -29.68 -6.18
C SER A 9 10.80 -31.06 -5.80
N GLY A 10 9.49 -31.31 -5.95
CA GLY A 10 8.88 -32.62 -5.72
C GLY A 10 9.33 -33.71 -6.70
N LEU A 11 9.90 -33.35 -7.85
CA LEU A 11 10.46 -34.29 -8.81
C LEU A 11 11.89 -34.72 -8.45
N ARG A 12 12.56 -34.06 -7.51
CA ARG A 12 13.97 -34.30 -7.20
C ARG A 12 14.23 -35.72 -6.67
N HIS A 13 15.07 -36.50 -7.35
CA HIS A 13 15.50 -37.82 -6.87
C HIS A 13 16.98 -38.11 -7.18
N ILE A 14 17.84 -38.15 -6.15
CA ILE A 14 19.28 -38.44 -6.31
C ILE A 14 19.47 -39.94 -6.56
N THR A 15 20.09 -40.31 -7.69
CA THR A 15 20.44 -41.70 -7.99
C THR A 15 21.95 -41.91 -7.95
N ARG A 16 22.40 -43.05 -7.40
CA ARG A 16 23.81 -43.48 -7.41
C ARG A 16 24.32 -43.92 -8.79
N ASN A 17 23.43 -44.20 -9.74
CA ASN A 17 23.81 -44.59 -11.09
C ASN A 17 24.11 -43.34 -11.95
N GLU A 18 25.21 -43.39 -12.70
CA GLU A 18 25.64 -42.38 -13.66
C GLU A 18 24.64 -42.30 -14.83
N SER A 19 23.53 -41.61 -14.64
CA SER A 19 22.70 -41.11 -15.73
C SER A 19 23.29 -39.77 -16.20
N ASP A 20 24.47 -39.83 -16.82
CA ASP A 20 25.14 -38.66 -17.39
C ASP A 20 24.33 -38.15 -18.60
N SER A 21 23.66 -37.01 -18.42
CA SER A 21 22.85 -36.37 -19.47
C SER A 21 23.67 -35.41 -20.35
N SER A 22 24.96 -35.22 -20.04
CA SER A 22 25.86 -34.23 -20.65
C SER A 22 26.61 -34.76 -21.88
N ARG A 23 26.50 -36.06 -22.19
CA ARG A 23 27.23 -36.70 -23.30
C ARG A 23 26.31 -36.94 -24.51
N PRO A 24 26.41 -36.14 -25.59
CA PRO A 24 25.65 -36.38 -26.82
C PRO A 24 26.16 -37.58 -27.64
N HIS A 25 27.23 -38.26 -27.20
CA HIS A 25 27.85 -39.34 -27.95
C HIS A 25 28.24 -40.52 -27.03
N LEU A 26 27.28 -41.36 -26.69
CA LEU A 26 27.55 -42.79 -26.50
C LEU A 26 26.45 -43.61 -27.18
N ASN A 27 26.91 -44.68 -27.83
CA ASN A 27 26.21 -45.57 -28.76
C ASN A 27 24.69 -45.71 -28.57
N ARG A 28 23.96 -45.66 -29.69
CA ARG A 28 22.52 -45.96 -29.87
C ARG A 28 22.16 -47.42 -29.51
N GLY A 29 22.44 -47.86 -28.29
CA GLY A 29 22.28 -49.24 -27.85
C GLY A 29 21.63 -49.45 -26.49
N SER A 30 21.40 -48.40 -25.68
CA SER A 30 20.63 -48.53 -24.45
C SER A 30 19.38 -47.65 -24.52
N SER A 31 18.26 -48.31 -24.25
CA SER A 31 16.91 -47.78 -24.15
C SER A 31 16.88 -46.33 -23.66
N LYS A 32 16.39 -45.42 -24.53
CA LYS A 32 15.82 -44.14 -24.12
C LYS A 32 14.71 -44.44 -23.12
N ARG A 33 15.08 -44.47 -21.84
CA ARG A 33 14.20 -44.92 -20.78
C ARG A 33 14.11 -43.74 -19.82
N TRP A 34 13.05 -42.96 -19.99
CA TRP A 34 12.34 -42.38 -18.87
C TRP A 34 12.03 -43.55 -17.95
N THR A 35 12.97 -43.91 -17.07
CA THR A 35 12.86 -45.11 -16.27
C THR A 35 11.90 -44.82 -15.13
N LEU A 36 10.62 -45.06 -15.37
CA LEU A 36 9.80 -45.82 -14.44
C LEU A 36 10.71 -46.90 -13.85
N MET A 37 11.14 -46.74 -12.59
CA MET A 37 11.75 -47.84 -11.84
C MET A 37 10.83 -49.05 -11.99
N ASN A 38 11.45 -50.09 -12.48
CA ASN A 38 10.81 -51.23 -13.07
C ASN A 38 10.05 -52.03 -12.01
N ASP A 39 8.73 -51.83 -11.94
CA ASP A 39 7.78 -52.89 -11.60
C ASP A 39 6.66 -52.81 -12.64
N HIS A 40 6.72 -53.67 -13.66
CA HIS A 40 5.75 -53.69 -14.77
C HIS A 40 4.33 -54.01 -14.29
N ASN A 41 4.16 -54.51 -13.06
CA ASN A 41 2.85 -54.69 -12.44
C ASN A 41 2.30 -53.45 -11.71
N LYS A 42 3.09 -52.38 -11.60
CA LYS A 42 2.72 -51.14 -10.91
C LYS A 42 2.59 -49.93 -11.85
N ALA A 43 3.10 -50.05 -13.08
CA ALA A 43 3.09 -49.01 -14.10
C ALA A 43 1.70 -48.72 -14.71
N THR A 44 0.67 -49.49 -14.35
CA THR A 44 -0.74 -49.21 -14.69
C THR A 44 -1.46 -48.34 -13.66
N ASN A 45 -0.80 -47.99 -12.55
CA ASN A 45 -1.35 -46.99 -11.64
C ASN A 45 -0.97 -45.60 -12.14
N GLU A 46 -1.92 -44.92 -12.78
CA GLU A 46 -1.86 -43.47 -13.07
C GLU A 46 -1.62 -42.60 -11.81
N ASN A 47 -1.59 -43.22 -10.62
CA ASN A 47 -1.39 -42.62 -9.29
C ASN A 47 0.01 -42.85 -8.67
N GLY A 48 1.01 -43.29 -9.44
CA GLY A 48 2.38 -43.45 -8.94
C GLY A 48 3.15 -42.11 -8.81
N PRO A 49 4.02 -41.92 -7.80
CA PRO A 49 4.81 -40.69 -7.68
C PRO A 49 5.81 -40.56 -8.84
N VAL A 50 5.74 -39.44 -9.57
CA VAL A 50 6.66 -39.08 -10.66
C VAL A 50 7.92 -38.46 -10.05
N TYR A 51 9.10 -38.98 -10.42
CA TYR A 51 10.39 -38.45 -10.00
C TYR A 51 11.36 -38.35 -11.18
N LEU A 52 12.28 -37.40 -11.08
CA LEU A 52 13.39 -37.11 -11.98
C LEU A 52 14.68 -37.64 -11.34
N PRO A 53 15.24 -38.76 -11.83
CA PRO A 53 16.53 -39.27 -11.37
C PRO A 53 17.67 -38.35 -11.82
N MET A 54 18.56 -37.97 -10.90
CA MET A 54 19.64 -37.01 -11.13
C MET A 54 20.94 -37.47 -10.46
N THR A 55 22.08 -37.04 -11.03
CA THR A 55 23.42 -37.21 -10.46
C THR A 55 23.73 -36.10 -9.44
N GLN A 56 24.75 -36.29 -8.60
CA GLN A 56 25.13 -35.28 -7.59
C GLN A 56 25.44 -33.91 -8.21
N GLU A 57 26.07 -33.88 -9.39
CA GLU A 57 26.39 -32.66 -10.13
C GLU A 57 25.15 -31.99 -10.74
N THR A 58 24.27 -32.78 -11.37
CA THR A 58 23.05 -32.24 -12.01
C THR A 58 22.01 -31.77 -10.98
N VAL A 59 22.01 -32.35 -9.77
CA VAL A 59 21.18 -31.87 -8.66
C VAL A 59 21.61 -30.49 -8.19
N GLN A 60 22.90 -30.16 -8.15
CA GLN A 60 23.34 -28.82 -7.77
C GLN A 60 22.84 -27.77 -8.76
N ALA A 61 22.97 -28.04 -10.07
CA ALA A 61 22.45 -27.15 -11.11
C ALA A 61 20.92 -27.01 -11.04
N PHE A 62 20.20 -28.10 -10.76
CA PHE A 62 18.76 -28.11 -10.59
C PHE A 62 18.30 -27.29 -9.38
N ASP A 63 18.90 -27.53 -8.21
CA ASP A 63 18.59 -26.80 -6.98
C ASP A 63 18.87 -25.28 -7.19
N GLY A 64 19.93 -24.93 -7.95
CA GLY A 64 20.21 -23.56 -8.36
C GLY A 64 19.11 -22.94 -9.24
N ILE A 65 18.60 -23.68 -10.24
CA ILE A 65 17.49 -23.21 -11.09
C ILE A 65 16.21 -23.01 -10.27
N VAL A 66 15.88 -23.96 -9.40
CA VAL A 66 14.71 -23.85 -8.50
C VAL A 66 14.83 -22.59 -7.64
N SER A 67 15.99 -22.36 -7.03
CA SER A 67 16.25 -21.16 -6.24
C SER A 67 16.09 -19.87 -7.06
N SER A 68 16.61 -19.82 -8.29
CA SER A 68 16.45 -18.66 -9.17
C SER A 68 14.97 -18.37 -9.50
N PHE A 69 14.13 -19.40 -9.64
CA PHE A 69 12.70 -19.22 -9.85
C PHE A 69 11.98 -18.70 -8.60
N GLU A 70 12.41 -19.10 -7.41
CA GLU A 70 11.88 -18.57 -6.15
C GLU A 70 12.26 -17.10 -5.95
N GLU A 71 13.50 -16.74 -6.26
CA GLU A 71 14.00 -15.36 -6.20
C GLU A 71 13.27 -14.46 -7.20
N LEU A 72 13.10 -14.92 -8.44
CA LEU A 72 12.33 -14.19 -9.45
C LEU A 72 10.87 -14.01 -9.01
N ALA A 73 10.26 -15.03 -8.40
CA ALA A 73 8.90 -14.93 -7.88
C ALA A 73 8.81 -13.89 -6.75
N ALA A 74 9.78 -13.88 -5.84
CA ALA A 74 9.83 -12.92 -4.73
C ALA A 74 10.01 -11.49 -5.25
N THR A 75 10.92 -11.30 -6.21
CA THR A 75 11.17 -10.01 -6.86
C THR A 75 9.91 -9.49 -7.54
N ALA A 76 9.25 -10.32 -8.35
CA ALA A 76 8.01 -9.92 -9.01
C ALA A 76 6.91 -9.50 -8.03
N LEU A 77 6.73 -10.24 -6.93
CA LEU A 77 5.74 -9.89 -5.90
C LEU A 77 6.08 -8.57 -5.20
N LEU A 78 7.37 -8.32 -4.90
CA LEU A 78 7.80 -7.07 -4.29
C LEU A 78 7.65 -5.89 -5.26
N THR A 79 7.93 -6.09 -6.54
CA THR A 79 7.73 -5.09 -7.58
C THR A 79 6.25 -4.70 -7.68
N LEU A 80 5.34 -5.68 -7.76
CA LEU A 80 3.89 -5.42 -7.78
C LEU A 80 3.43 -4.70 -6.50
N HIS A 81 3.88 -5.18 -5.34
CA HIS A 81 3.59 -4.54 -4.05
C HIS A 81 4.07 -3.07 -3.99
N MET A 82 5.20 -2.74 -4.63
CA MET A 82 5.70 -1.37 -4.69
C MET A 82 5.00 -0.52 -5.74
N GLU A 83 4.68 -1.10 -6.90
CA GLU A 83 4.02 -0.41 -8.02
C GLU A 83 2.70 0.24 -7.59
N ILE A 84 1.83 -0.52 -6.93
CA ILE A 84 0.53 -0.01 -6.46
C ILE A 84 0.69 1.13 -5.44
N ARG A 85 1.75 1.10 -4.63
CA ARG A 85 2.05 2.17 -3.67
C ARG A 85 2.54 3.43 -4.35
N CYS A 86 3.41 3.28 -5.36
CA CYS A 86 3.86 4.39 -6.18
C CYS A 86 2.68 5.06 -6.89
N GLU A 87 1.75 4.27 -7.43
CA GLU A 87 0.54 4.76 -8.09
C GLU A 87 -0.38 5.54 -7.14
N ILE A 88 -0.63 5.00 -5.94
CA ILE A 88 -1.36 5.71 -4.88
C ILE A 88 -0.67 7.04 -4.54
N ILE A 89 0.64 7.01 -4.26
CA ILE A 89 1.41 8.19 -3.87
C ILE A 89 1.36 9.26 -4.98
N TYR A 90 1.54 8.85 -6.24
CA TYR A 90 1.50 9.75 -7.38
C TYR A 90 0.12 10.39 -7.56
N SER A 91 -0.94 9.58 -7.51
CA SER A 91 -2.31 10.05 -7.66
C SER A 91 -2.73 10.97 -6.53
N LEU A 92 -2.42 10.62 -5.27
CA LEU A 92 -2.68 11.49 -4.13
C LEU A 92 -1.87 12.79 -4.23
N ARG A 93 -0.58 12.73 -4.60
CA ARG A 93 0.24 13.94 -4.77
C ARG A 93 -0.39 14.93 -5.76
N THR A 94 -0.96 14.39 -6.83
CA THR A 94 -1.61 15.14 -7.90
C THR A 94 -2.94 15.72 -7.41
N ALA A 95 -3.77 14.91 -6.75
CA ALA A 95 -5.06 15.32 -6.17
C ALA A 95 -4.93 16.36 -5.04
N LEU A 96 -3.82 16.35 -4.30
CA LEU A 96 -3.51 17.35 -3.27
C LEU A 96 -2.85 18.61 -3.85
N SER A 97 -2.43 18.62 -5.12
CA SER A 97 -1.75 19.77 -5.70
C SER A 97 -2.74 20.86 -6.09
N THR A 98 -2.56 22.07 -5.55
CA THR A 98 -3.37 23.25 -5.89
C THR A 98 -3.24 23.69 -7.34
N ASP A 99 -2.18 23.27 -8.04
CA ASP A 99 -2.03 23.50 -9.48
C ASP A 99 -3.06 22.69 -10.31
N THR A 100 -3.48 21.54 -9.79
CA THR A 100 -4.40 20.62 -10.48
C THR A 100 -5.84 20.82 -10.00
N ALA A 101 -6.02 21.05 -8.70
CA ALA A 101 -7.33 21.19 -8.08
C ALA A 101 -7.29 22.19 -6.91
N PRO A 102 -8.09 23.28 -6.95
CA PRO A 102 -8.16 24.20 -5.82
C PRO A 102 -8.95 23.59 -4.65
N TYR A 103 -8.51 23.92 -3.44
CA TYR A 103 -9.22 23.65 -2.17
C TYR A 103 -9.76 24.92 -1.52
N LEU A 104 -9.49 26.09 -2.12
CA LEU A 104 -10.21 27.32 -1.85
C LEU A 104 -11.39 27.40 -2.82
N LEU A 105 -12.58 27.03 -2.34
CA LEU A 105 -13.76 26.85 -3.20
C LEU A 105 -14.83 27.91 -2.91
N ASP A 106 -15.42 28.47 -3.98
CA ASP A 106 -16.54 29.40 -3.88
C ASP A 106 -17.88 28.69 -3.64
N GLN A 107 -17.98 27.42 -4.00
CA GLN A 107 -19.20 26.60 -3.88
C GLN A 107 -18.87 25.21 -3.37
N GLU A 108 -19.85 24.59 -2.72
CA GLU A 108 -19.73 23.19 -2.31
C GLU A 108 -19.69 22.29 -3.55
N VAL A 109 -18.85 21.26 -3.49
CA VAL A 109 -18.69 20.29 -4.57
C VAL A 109 -19.28 18.97 -4.11
N THR A 110 -20.12 18.38 -4.95
CA THR A 110 -20.78 17.08 -4.70
C THR A 110 -20.07 15.91 -5.35
N GLU A 111 -19.06 16.17 -6.19
CA GLU A 111 -18.31 15.16 -6.93
C GLU A 111 -16.86 15.05 -6.41
N PRO A 112 -16.32 13.83 -6.26
CA PRO A 112 -14.93 13.64 -5.89
C PRO A 112 -13.99 14.20 -6.95
N ASP A 113 -12.73 14.41 -6.56
CA ASP A 113 -11.68 14.81 -7.48
C ASP A 113 -11.50 13.76 -8.62
N PRO A 114 -11.40 14.19 -9.90
CA PRO A 114 -11.21 13.27 -11.02
C PRO A 114 -9.99 12.36 -10.90
N GLN A 115 -8.91 12.82 -10.26
CA GLN A 115 -7.71 12.02 -10.01
C GLN A 115 -7.99 10.92 -8.98
N ILE A 116 -8.88 11.17 -8.01
CA ILE A 116 -9.33 10.17 -7.03
C ILE A 116 -10.22 9.12 -7.70
N LEU A 117 -11.07 9.53 -8.64
CA LEU A 117 -11.89 8.60 -9.43
C LEU A 117 -11.03 7.72 -10.36
N THR A 118 -10.01 8.32 -10.97
CA THR A 118 -9.00 7.60 -11.76
C THR A 118 -8.29 6.57 -10.90
N LEU A 119 -7.75 7.00 -9.75
CA LEU A 119 -7.09 6.10 -8.79
C LEU A 119 -8.00 4.93 -8.37
N ASN A 120 -9.27 5.19 -8.05
CA ASN A 120 -10.21 4.12 -7.69
C ASN A 120 -10.41 3.09 -8.81
N SER A 121 -10.44 3.56 -10.06
CA SER A 121 -10.57 2.69 -11.22
C SER A 121 -9.31 1.86 -11.42
N ASP A 122 -8.15 2.49 -11.29
CA ASP A 122 -6.84 1.84 -11.41
C ASP A 122 -6.62 0.80 -10.31
N LEU A 123 -6.95 1.12 -9.05
CA LEU A 123 -6.89 0.18 -7.92
C LEU A 123 -7.73 -1.07 -8.17
N VAL A 124 -8.94 -0.92 -8.70
CA VAL A 124 -9.83 -2.05 -9.01
C VAL A 124 -9.26 -2.89 -10.15
N LEU A 125 -8.81 -2.26 -11.24
CA LEU A 125 -8.22 -2.97 -12.38
C LEU A 125 -6.94 -3.71 -11.97
N TYR A 126 -6.11 -3.07 -11.15
CA TYR A 126 -4.91 -3.66 -10.58
C TYR A 126 -5.26 -4.89 -9.73
N ASP A 127 -6.25 -4.73 -8.85
CA ASP A 127 -6.71 -5.77 -7.95
C ASP A 127 -7.27 -7.00 -8.69
N GLU A 128 -8.15 -6.78 -9.66
CA GLU A 128 -8.69 -7.84 -10.52
C GLU A 128 -7.58 -8.57 -11.27
N THR A 129 -6.58 -7.84 -11.75
CA THR A 129 -5.45 -8.40 -12.49
C THR A 129 -4.60 -9.30 -11.58
N ILE A 130 -4.20 -8.82 -10.40
CA ILE A 130 -3.42 -9.64 -9.47
C ILE A 130 -4.23 -10.82 -8.95
N ALA A 131 -5.52 -10.67 -8.69
CA ALA A 131 -6.40 -11.76 -8.22
C ALA A 131 -6.62 -12.84 -9.30
N ARG A 132 -6.56 -12.47 -10.58
CA ARG A 132 -6.66 -13.42 -11.70
C ARG A 132 -5.43 -14.30 -11.85
N TYR A 133 -4.23 -13.76 -11.61
CA TYR A 133 -2.97 -14.45 -11.92
C TYR A 133 -2.19 -14.95 -10.69
N LEU A 134 -2.49 -14.44 -9.50
CA LEU A 134 -1.80 -14.78 -8.26
C LEU A 134 -2.71 -15.55 -7.31
N ARG A 135 -2.08 -16.18 -6.31
CA ARG A 135 -2.81 -16.90 -5.26
C ARG A 135 -3.27 -15.95 -4.17
N ALA A 136 -4.31 -16.34 -3.43
CA ALA A 136 -4.84 -15.57 -2.30
C ALA A 136 -3.77 -15.01 -1.35
N LYS A 137 -2.74 -15.80 -0.98
CA LYS A 137 -1.65 -15.32 -0.10
C LYS A 137 -0.76 -14.25 -0.75
N GLU A 138 -0.50 -14.38 -2.04
CA GLU A 138 0.32 -13.44 -2.81
C GLU A 138 -0.45 -12.15 -3.07
N THR A 139 -1.74 -12.28 -3.44
CA THR A 139 -2.68 -11.17 -3.58
C THR A 139 -2.85 -10.40 -2.27
N ALA A 140 -3.06 -11.10 -1.14
CA ALA A 140 -3.15 -10.48 0.19
C ALA A 140 -1.87 -9.73 0.57
N PHE A 141 -0.69 -10.30 0.27
CA PHE A 141 0.59 -9.62 0.47
C PHE A 141 0.67 -8.29 -0.29
N ILE A 142 0.25 -8.25 -1.56
CA ILE A 142 0.27 -7.02 -2.37
C ILE A 142 -0.68 -5.96 -1.78
N ARG A 143 -1.88 -6.38 -1.36
CA ARG A 143 -2.94 -5.53 -0.76
C ARG A 143 -2.64 -5.01 0.64
N THR A 144 -1.73 -5.64 1.38
CA THR A 144 -1.52 -5.33 2.81
C THR A 144 -1.01 -3.90 2.96
N GLY A 145 -1.64 -3.07 3.78
CA GLY A 145 -1.14 -1.75 4.19
C GLY A 145 -1.43 -0.60 3.22
N LEU A 146 -2.38 -0.74 2.29
CA LEU A 146 -2.76 0.34 1.38
C LEU A 146 -3.51 1.46 2.12
N GLY A 147 -4.47 1.10 2.99
CA GLY A 147 -5.18 2.09 3.82
C GLY A 147 -4.26 2.82 4.79
N LEU A 148 -3.28 2.12 5.37
CA LEU A 148 -2.26 2.74 6.23
C LEU A 148 -1.42 3.76 5.46
N LEU A 149 -0.99 3.41 4.24
CA LEU A 149 -0.26 4.33 3.36
C LEU A 149 -1.11 5.57 3.04
N ILE A 150 -2.38 5.40 2.67
CA ILE A 150 -3.27 6.51 2.31
C ILE A 150 -3.53 7.42 3.51
N ASN A 151 -3.81 6.84 4.68
CA ASN A 151 -3.95 7.60 5.93
C ASN A 151 -2.71 8.43 6.25
N ALA A 152 -1.53 7.80 6.23
CA ALA A 152 -0.27 8.49 6.51
C ALA A 152 -0.02 9.59 5.48
N TYR A 153 -0.23 9.31 4.19
CA TYR A 153 0.02 10.26 3.12
C TYR A 153 -0.86 11.51 3.25
N LEU A 154 -2.17 11.34 3.44
CA LEU A 154 -3.11 12.45 3.53
C LEU A 154 -2.87 13.34 4.75
N VAL A 155 -2.54 12.75 5.91
CA VAL A 155 -2.25 13.51 7.14
C VAL A 155 -0.91 14.22 7.04
N THR A 156 0.17 13.52 6.67
CA THR A 156 1.52 14.09 6.65
C THR A 156 1.70 15.15 5.54
N ASN A 157 0.89 15.10 4.47
CA ASN A 157 1.00 16.02 3.35
C ASN A 157 -0.17 17.02 3.26
N ALA A 158 -0.91 17.23 4.36
CA ALA A 158 -2.06 18.14 4.39
C ALA A 158 -1.69 19.59 4.02
N ALA A 159 -0.45 20.02 4.22
CA ALA A 159 0.02 21.35 3.81
C ALA A 159 -0.11 21.59 2.29
N PHE A 160 -0.11 20.54 1.45
CA PHE A 160 -0.19 20.69 -0.01
C PHE A 160 -1.53 21.24 -0.48
N VAL A 161 -2.61 21.09 0.29
CA VAL A 161 -3.93 21.63 -0.06
C VAL A 161 -4.13 23.08 0.36
N SER A 162 -3.11 23.73 0.94
CA SER A 162 -3.18 25.14 1.32
C SER A 162 -3.16 26.06 0.08
N PRO A 163 -4.01 27.11 0.01
CA PRO A 163 -5.03 27.47 0.98
C PRO A 163 -6.31 26.63 0.85
N MET A 164 -6.94 26.33 1.98
CA MET A 164 -8.18 25.54 2.05
C MET A 164 -9.23 26.23 2.93
N ASN A 165 -10.48 26.20 2.47
CA ASN A 165 -11.63 26.64 3.26
C ASN A 165 -12.55 25.45 3.62
N ALA A 166 -13.65 25.71 4.33
CA ALA A 166 -14.60 24.67 4.76
C ALA A 166 -15.15 23.84 3.58
N LYS A 167 -15.39 24.46 2.43
CA LYS A 167 -15.86 23.76 1.22
C LYS A 167 -14.77 22.85 0.64
N GLY A 168 -13.51 23.30 0.65
CA GLY A 168 -12.36 22.46 0.32
C GLY A 168 -12.18 21.28 1.26
N CYS A 169 -12.41 21.48 2.56
CA CYS A 169 -12.41 20.38 3.52
C CYS A 169 -13.53 19.38 3.21
N GLY A 170 -14.73 19.84 2.87
CA GLY A 170 -15.82 18.99 2.39
C GLY A 170 -15.44 18.15 1.18
N ARG A 171 -14.74 18.74 0.19
CA ARG A 171 -14.18 17.98 -0.95
C ARG A 171 -13.14 16.94 -0.51
N MET A 172 -12.26 17.28 0.43
CA MET A 172 -11.28 16.33 0.99
C MET A 172 -11.96 15.15 1.68
N GLN A 173 -12.97 15.41 2.51
CA GLN A 173 -13.74 14.37 3.18
C GLN A 173 -14.50 13.48 2.19
N LEU A 174 -15.05 14.06 1.12
CA LEU A 174 -15.66 13.31 0.02
C LEU A 174 -14.63 12.39 -0.69
N ASN A 175 -13.44 12.91 -0.99
CA ASN A 175 -12.35 12.12 -1.57
C ASN A 175 -11.99 10.93 -0.67
N ILE A 176 -11.81 11.16 0.64
CA ILE A 176 -11.51 10.12 1.64
C ILE A 176 -12.63 9.08 1.69
N LEU A 177 -13.88 9.52 1.69
CA LEU A 177 -15.05 8.63 1.74
C LEU A 177 -15.08 7.67 0.55
N VAL A 178 -14.88 8.19 -0.68
CA VAL A 178 -14.93 7.34 -1.87
C VAL A 178 -13.72 6.43 -1.97
N LEU A 179 -12.52 6.88 -1.58
CA LEU A 179 -11.35 6.02 -1.42
C LEU A 179 -11.61 4.87 -0.43
N GLN A 180 -12.17 5.18 0.75
CA GLN A 180 -12.51 4.19 1.77
C GLN A 180 -13.51 3.16 1.23
N GLN A 181 -14.52 3.60 0.49
CA GLN A 181 -15.50 2.69 -0.13
C GLN A 181 -14.87 1.77 -1.19
N ASN A 182 -13.95 2.30 -2.01
CA ASN A 182 -13.25 1.52 -3.01
C ASN A 182 -12.33 0.48 -2.36
N LEU A 183 -11.50 0.91 -1.40
CA LEU A 183 -10.52 0.06 -0.73
C LEU A 183 -11.14 -1.11 0.03
N LYS A 184 -12.37 -0.97 0.56
CA LYS A 184 -13.07 -2.08 1.23
C LYS A 184 -13.25 -3.31 0.34
N ASN A 185 -13.21 -3.14 -0.99
CA ASN A 185 -13.26 -4.24 -1.94
C ASN A 185 -11.87 -4.84 -2.24
N VAL A 186 -10.80 -4.11 -1.91
CA VAL A 186 -9.41 -4.44 -2.22
C VAL A 186 -8.69 -5.01 -1.00
N GLU A 187 -8.65 -4.27 0.11
CA GLU A 187 -7.95 -4.64 1.35
C GLU A 187 -8.95 -4.99 2.46
N GLU A 188 -8.81 -6.20 3.02
CA GLU A 188 -9.67 -6.68 4.10
C GLU A 188 -9.44 -5.88 5.39
N GLY A 189 -10.53 -5.39 6.00
CA GLY A 189 -10.46 -4.64 7.26
C GLY A 189 -9.90 -3.22 7.13
N VAL A 190 -9.76 -2.71 5.91
CA VAL A 190 -9.20 -1.37 5.67
C VAL A 190 -10.06 -0.26 6.28
N ASP A 191 -9.38 0.72 6.88
CA ASP A 191 -10.01 1.90 7.46
C ASP A 191 -9.19 3.17 7.22
N LEU A 192 -9.86 4.21 6.76
CA LEU A 192 -9.33 5.57 6.58
C LEU A 192 -9.77 6.52 7.71
N ALA A 193 -10.20 5.98 8.85
CA ALA A 193 -10.62 6.76 10.02
C ALA A 193 -9.60 7.81 10.44
N ARG A 194 -8.29 7.52 10.37
CA ARG A 194 -7.24 8.49 10.75
C ARG A 194 -7.30 9.77 9.91
N ALA A 195 -7.32 9.63 8.58
CA ALA A 195 -7.46 10.78 7.68
C ALA A 195 -8.83 11.45 7.84
N SER A 196 -9.89 10.66 7.97
CA SER A 196 -11.24 11.19 8.18
C SER A 196 -11.35 12.04 9.45
N ASN A 197 -10.83 11.54 10.58
CA ASN A 197 -10.82 12.24 11.87
C ASN A 197 -9.98 13.51 11.82
N TYR A 198 -8.84 13.46 11.13
CA TYR A 198 -7.94 14.61 10.95
C TYR A 198 -8.63 15.76 10.21
N PHE A 199 -9.29 15.49 9.08
CA PHE A 199 -10.02 16.53 8.35
C PHE A 199 -11.37 16.87 9.00
N ALA A 200 -12.00 15.97 9.77
CA ALA A 200 -13.14 16.33 10.60
C ALA A 200 -12.75 17.29 11.74
N LEU A 201 -11.50 17.21 12.22
CA LEU A 201 -10.96 18.14 13.21
C LEU A 201 -10.75 19.55 12.62
N PHE A 202 -10.34 19.65 11.34
CA PHE A 202 -10.30 20.92 10.62
C PHE A 202 -11.66 21.63 10.63
N ASP A 203 -12.75 20.92 10.34
CA ASP A 203 -14.10 21.49 10.30
C ASP A 203 -14.58 22.00 11.67
N LYS A 204 -14.10 21.39 12.76
CA LYS A 204 -14.37 21.86 14.13
C LYS A 204 -13.59 23.14 14.46
N GLY A 205 -12.54 23.44 13.71
CA GLY A 205 -11.78 24.68 13.81
C GLY A 205 -10.58 24.64 14.77
N PRO A 206 -9.84 25.76 14.87
CA PRO A 206 -8.55 25.82 15.54
C PRO A 206 -8.62 25.60 17.06
N ASP A 207 -9.72 25.97 17.71
CA ASP A 207 -9.93 25.70 19.15
C ASP A 207 -9.99 24.19 19.42
N ALA A 208 -10.68 23.45 18.57
CA ALA A 208 -10.81 21.99 18.70
C ALA A 208 -9.46 21.29 18.52
N ILE A 209 -8.56 21.83 17.69
CA ILE A 209 -7.20 21.31 17.50
C ILE A 209 -6.37 21.44 18.78
N VAL A 210 -6.45 22.58 19.47
CA VAL A 210 -5.73 22.80 20.74
C VAL A 210 -6.31 21.91 21.85
N GLU A 211 -7.64 21.79 21.93
CA GLU A 211 -8.27 20.86 22.88
C GLU A 211 -7.89 19.41 22.58
N LYS A 212 -7.82 19.02 21.30
CA LYS A 212 -7.36 17.70 20.88
C LYS A 212 -5.93 17.41 21.34
N ALA A 213 -5.04 18.39 21.23
CA ALA A 213 -3.67 18.28 21.72
C ALA A 213 -3.60 18.07 23.24
N ARG A 214 -4.50 18.72 24.00
CA ARG A 214 -4.64 18.49 25.43
C ARG A 214 -5.14 17.07 25.72
N GLU A 215 -6.16 16.61 25.01
CA GLU A 215 -6.70 15.25 25.16
C GLU A 215 -5.64 14.19 24.85
N ASP A 216 -4.91 14.34 23.73
CA ASP A 216 -3.89 13.37 23.31
C ASP A 216 -2.69 13.31 24.27
N LYS A 217 -2.39 14.40 25.00
CA LYS A 217 -1.40 14.40 26.09
C LYS A 217 -1.81 13.50 27.27
N ASP A 218 -3.10 13.47 27.57
CA ASP A 218 -3.66 12.77 28.72
C ASP A 218 -4.05 11.32 28.39
N LYS A 219 -3.87 10.87 27.14
CA LYS A 219 -4.18 9.51 26.70
C LYS A 219 -3.06 8.52 27.03
N ASP A 220 -3.46 7.35 27.56
CA ASP A 220 -2.57 6.21 27.82
C ASP A 220 -2.06 5.53 26.53
N GLU A 221 -1.09 4.62 26.66
CA GLU A 221 -0.53 3.77 25.57
C GLU A 221 -1.57 2.99 24.73
N HIS A 222 -2.83 2.95 25.15
CA HIS A 222 -3.94 2.26 24.47
C HIS A 222 -4.83 3.21 23.64
N ALA A 223 -4.39 4.45 23.42
CA ALA A 223 -5.07 5.40 22.56
C ALA A 223 -5.32 4.82 21.16
N ASP A 224 -6.50 5.09 20.59
CA ASP A 224 -6.80 4.72 19.21
C ASP A 224 -5.85 5.44 18.25
N PRO A 225 -4.97 4.74 17.51
CA PRO A 225 -4.04 5.36 16.56
C PRO A 225 -4.74 6.13 15.44
N ALA A 226 -6.02 5.84 15.17
CA ALA A 226 -6.83 6.58 14.21
C ALA A 226 -7.34 7.93 14.75
N ASP A 227 -7.18 8.20 16.04
CA ASP A 227 -7.63 9.42 16.70
C ASP A 227 -6.53 10.05 17.57
N THR A 228 -5.27 9.75 17.28
CA THR A 228 -4.10 10.35 17.91
C THR A 228 -3.18 10.97 16.86
N PHE A 229 -2.77 12.21 17.08
CA PHE A 229 -1.99 12.99 16.14
C PHE A 229 -0.73 13.58 16.78
N GLY A 230 0.37 13.60 16.02
CA GLY A 230 1.62 14.20 16.47
C GLY A 230 1.57 15.74 16.45
N TYR A 231 2.51 16.38 17.14
CA TYR A 231 2.63 17.84 17.19
C TYR A 231 2.72 18.48 15.80
N GLU A 232 3.59 17.96 14.92
CA GLU A 232 3.74 18.50 13.57
C GLU A 232 2.47 18.31 12.71
N GLU A 233 1.70 17.25 12.95
CA GLU A 233 0.44 17.00 12.25
C GLU A 233 -0.63 17.99 12.70
N LEU A 234 -0.80 18.19 14.02
CA LEU A 234 -1.76 19.16 14.56
C LEU A 234 -1.36 20.60 14.24
N ARG A 235 -0.06 20.90 14.25
CA ARG A 235 0.48 22.18 13.80
C ARG A 235 0.12 22.45 12.35
N THR A 236 0.37 21.50 11.46
CA THR A 236 0.06 21.63 10.03
C THR A 236 -1.45 21.86 9.83
N LEU A 237 -2.29 21.15 10.58
CA LEU A 237 -3.74 21.33 10.53
C LEU A 237 -4.17 22.72 10.99
N LEU A 238 -3.55 23.21 12.06
CA LEU A 238 -3.81 24.54 12.60
C LEU A 238 -3.40 25.63 11.61
N GLU A 239 -2.22 25.51 11.02
CA GLU A 239 -1.74 26.38 9.93
C GLU A 239 -2.75 26.39 8.75
N LEU A 240 -3.27 25.22 8.40
CA LEU A 240 -4.26 25.07 7.33
C LEU A 240 -5.58 25.78 7.67
N CYS A 241 -6.06 25.74 8.92
CA CYS A 241 -7.30 26.43 9.34
C CYS A 241 -7.24 27.95 9.13
N PHE A 242 -6.06 28.55 9.16
CA PHE A 242 -5.87 30.00 8.92
C PHE A 242 -5.45 30.33 7.48
N SER A 243 -5.25 29.31 6.63
CA SER A 243 -4.67 29.48 5.30
C SER A 243 -5.53 30.35 4.36
N GLU A 244 -6.85 30.22 4.42
CA GLU A 244 -7.78 31.06 3.67
C GLU A 244 -7.64 32.54 4.05
N GLN A 245 -7.65 32.86 5.35
CA GLN A 245 -7.56 34.23 5.82
C GLN A 245 -6.17 34.83 5.58
N LEU A 246 -5.12 34.01 5.62
CA LEU A 246 -3.75 34.42 5.30
C LEU A 246 -3.54 34.69 3.80
N ALA A 247 -4.24 33.96 2.94
CA ALA A 247 -4.23 34.17 1.49
C ALA A 247 -5.13 35.36 1.06
N ASN A 248 -5.92 35.93 1.96
CA ASN A 248 -6.85 37.00 1.65
C ASN A 248 -6.10 38.30 1.24
N PRO A 249 -6.52 38.98 0.16
CA PRO A 249 -5.88 40.23 -0.30
C PRO A 249 -6.01 41.38 0.72
N GLU A 250 -7.00 41.35 1.61
CA GLU A 250 -7.18 42.35 2.65
C GLU A 250 -6.18 42.17 3.79
N ARG A 251 -5.20 43.08 3.87
CA ARG A 251 -4.14 43.06 4.89
C ARG A 251 -4.65 43.03 6.32
N GLY A 252 -5.83 43.60 6.59
CA GLY A 252 -6.46 43.57 7.91
C GLY A 252 -6.84 42.15 8.37
N ILE A 253 -7.46 41.38 7.47
CA ILE A 253 -7.87 40.00 7.69
C ILE A 253 -6.64 39.11 7.89
N ALA A 254 -5.65 39.20 7.00
CA ALA A 254 -4.43 38.41 7.10
C ALA A 254 -3.62 38.72 8.38
N SER A 255 -3.55 39.99 8.80
CA SER A 255 -2.87 40.41 10.03
C SER A 255 -3.60 39.90 11.29
N ALA A 256 -4.94 39.95 11.29
CA ALA A 256 -5.74 39.41 12.38
C ALA A 256 -5.59 37.89 12.49
N ALA A 257 -5.68 37.17 11.36
CA ALA A 257 -5.47 35.73 11.30
C ALA A 257 -4.09 35.33 11.79
N LYS A 258 -3.03 36.06 11.40
CA LYS A 258 -1.67 35.80 11.88
C LYS A 258 -1.53 35.94 13.41
N ARG A 259 -2.23 36.90 14.02
CA ARG A 259 -2.23 37.07 15.49
C ARG A 259 -2.99 35.93 16.17
N GLN A 260 -4.16 35.58 15.67
CA GLN A 260 -4.97 34.47 16.21
C GLN A 260 -4.24 33.13 16.07
N MET A 261 -3.62 32.88 14.92
CA MET A 261 -2.81 31.69 14.68
C MET A 261 -1.64 31.60 15.66
N ALA A 262 -0.93 32.71 15.92
CA ALA A 262 0.19 32.72 16.88
C ALA A 262 -0.27 32.38 18.31
N ASP A 263 -1.45 32.86 18.72
CA ASP A 263 -2.07 32.53 20.00
C ASP A 263 -2.41 31.03 20.10
N LYS A 264 -3.03 30.46 19.06
CA LYS A 264 -3.35 29.02 19.01
C LYS A 264 -2.11 28.13 18.94
N MET A 265 -1.08 28.56 18.22
CA MET A 265 0.21 27.87 18.15
C MET A 265 0.89 27.82 19.53
N LEU A 266 0.78 28.89 20.31
CA LEU A 266 1.27 28.90 21.69
C LEU A 266 0.56 27.83 22.52
N GLY A 267 -0.78 27.80 22.50
CA GLY A 267 -1.57 26.78 23.22
C GLY A 267 -1.23 25.35 22.79
N LEU A 268 -1.06 25.11 21.49
CA LEU A 268 -0.62 23.81 20.97
C LEU A 268 0.75 23.41 21.55
N SER A 269 1.71 24.34 21.56
CA SER A 269 3.05 24.08 22.11
C SER A 269 3.03 23.83 23.63
N GLU A 270 2.16 24.52 24.39
CA GLU A 270 2.04 24.32 25.84
C GLU A 270 1.57 22.89 26.18
N HIS A 271 0.71 22.31 25.35
CA HIS A 271 0.21 20.96 25.58
C HIS A 271 1.19 19.87 25.12
N MET A 272 1.92 20.08 24.02
CA MET A 272 2.71 19.01 23.37
C MET A 272 4.24 19.12 23.47
N TRP A 273 4.80 20.24 23.92
CA TRP A 273 6.27 20.46 23.95
C TRP A 273 7.03 19.64 25.01
N GLN A 274 6.40 18.67 25.67
CA GLN A 274 7.03 17.82 26.70
C GLN A 274 6.91 16.31 26.43
N THR A 275 6.63 15.90 25.18
CA THR A 275 6.55 14.50 24.77
C THR A 275 7.38 14.28 23.51
#